data_AF-A0A968YID8-F1
#
_entry.id   AF-A0A968YID8-F1
#
_cell.length_a   1.000
_cell.length_b   1.000
_cell.length_c   1.000
_cell.angle_alpha   90.00
_cell.angle_beta   90.00
_cell.angle_gamma   90.00
#
_symmetry.space_group_name_H-M   'P 1'
#
loop_
_entity.id
_entity.type
_entity.pdbx_description
1 polymer ?
#
loop_
_entity_poly.entity_id
_entity_poly.type
_entity_poly.pdbx_seq_one_letter_code
_entity_poly.pdbx_strand_id
1 'polypeptide(L)'
;MAIRVHGFMSSGKRYIQVENQPHHITGIFRTLMHFSKNMHHCTLKDAENAYFRCEEDGTITFYQAENSDVGHSAGIWTYLVYECPEGEEKVFPDSFLDTSINPLKQLFAGYKIVEVTVDIKDYLKYQYIEDEYLDVQLPCDWNTLEGRKIANLLLEEFKAFKSSTIFTERAGKEYRKAVLNGFIKAAQEVLENGGTLRDFESAQYDILKKIRIDDMANLILEYNDYRIWQAALPSKSKAVEYAFSTALRLICRIK
;
A
#
# COMPACT_ATOMS: atom_id res chain seq x y z
N MET A 1 23.75 22.07 -7.55
CA MET A 1 23.23 22.93 -8.65
C MET A 1 21.82 22.48 -8.92
N ALA A 2 20.84 23.37 -8.89
CA ALA A 2 19.45 22.95 -9.06
C ALA A 2 19.22 22.33 -10.45
N ILE A 3 18.62 21.13 -10.48
CA ILE A 3 18.22 20.41 -11.68
C ILE A 3 16.74 20.68 -11.99
N ARG A 4 16.38 20.63 -13.27
CA ARG A 4 14.99 20.74 -13.72
C ARG A 4 14.47 19.37 -14.14
N VAL A 5 13.39 18.91 -13.51
CA VAL A 5 12.76 17.61 -13.76
C VAL A 5 11.28 17.83 -14.07
N HIS A 6 10.84 17.47 -15.28
CA HIS A 6 9.45 17.63 -15.77
C HIS A 6 8.83 19.02 -15.52
N GLY A 7 9.63 20.07 -15.67
CA GLY A 7 9.18 21.45 -15.46
C GLY A 7 9.37 21.99 -14.05
N PHE A 8 9.73 21.15 -13.07
CA PHE A 8 9.96 21.54 -11.68
C PHE A 8 11.45 21.71 -11.38
N MET A 9 11.79 22.71 -10.57
CA MET A 9 13.16 22.94 -10.10
C MET A 9 13.39 22.19 -8.78
N SER A 10 14.53 21.51 -8.67
CA SER A 10 14.94 20.80 -7.45
C SER A 10 16.42 20.94 -7.19
N SER A 11 16.82 21.09 -5.93
CA SER A 11 18.21 21.09 -5.47
C SER A 11 18.43 20.00 -4.43
N GLY A 12 19.67 19.53 -4.29
CA GLY A 12 20.06 18.54 -3.28
C GLY A 12 19.39 17.17 -3.43
N LYS A 13 18.91 16.79 -4.63
CA LYS A 13 18.18 15.53 -4.84
C LYS A 13 18.68 14.70 -6.01
N ARG A 14 18.64 13.38 -5.84
CA ARG A 14 18.81 12.38 -6.89
C ARG A 14 17.49 11.68 -7.16
N TYR A 15 17.22 11.47 -8.44
CA TYR A 15 15.99 10.89 -8.94
C TYR A 15 16.31 9.60 -9.69
N ILE A 16 15.78 8.47 -9.22
CA ILE A 16 15.89 7.19 -9.92
C ILE A 16 14.51 6.84 -10.44
N GLN A 17 14.35 6.74 -11.75
CA GLN A 17 13.04 6.45 -12.34
C GLN A 17 12.62 5.03 -11.96
N VAL A 18 11.36 4.89 -11.58
CA VAL A 18 10.74 3.61 -11.21
C VAL A 18 9.40 3.47 -11.89
N GLU A 19 8.91 2.24 -11.99
CA GLU A 19 7.64 1.93 -12.63
C GLU A 19 6.48 2.65 -11.94
N ASN A 20 5.58 3.21 -12.74
CA ASN A 20 4.37 3.85 -12.25
C ASN A 20 3.46 2.78 -11.62
N GLN A 21 3.10 2.97 -10.36
CA GLN A 21 2.14 2.12 -9.65
C GLN A 21 0.75 2.76 -9.71
N PRO A 22 -0.35 2.00 -9.55
CA PRO A 22 -1.70 2.54 -9.67
C PRO A 22 -1.97 3.75 -8.76
N HIS A 23 -1.47 3.74 -7.51
CA HIS A 23 -1.63 4.83 -6.55
C HIS A 23 -0.87 6.11 -6.94
N HIS A 24 0.20 6.01 -7.74
CA HIS A 24 0.89 7.16 -8.32
C HIS A 24 -0.01 7.90 -9.31
N ILE A 25 -0.72 7.14 -10.16
CA ILE A 25 -1.62 7.68 -11.17
C ILE A 25 -2.84 8.35 -10.51
N THR A 26 -3.46 7.67 -9.54
CA THR A 26 -4.62 8.24 -8.83
C THR A 26 -4.23 9.43 -7.96
N GLY A 27 -3.02 9.42 -7.39
CA GLY A 27 -2.44 10.57 -6.71
C GLY A 27 -2.35 11.80 -7.62
N ILE A 28 -1.77 11.64 -8.82
CA ILE A 28 -1.74 12.69 -9.84
C ILE A 28 -3.14 13.15 -10.23
N PHE A 29 -4.06 12.22 -10.48
CA PHE A 29 -5.43 12.54 -10.85
C PHE A 29 -6.10 13.43 -9.81
N ARG A 30 -6.01 13.08 -8.53
CA ARG A 30 -6.51 13.90 -7.42
C ARG A 30 -5.88 15.28 -7.39
N THR A 31 -4.55 15.35 -7.57
CA THR A 31 -3.83 16.63 -7.64
C THR A 31 -4.36 17.52 -8.76
N LEU A 32 -4.56 16.96 -9.96
CA LEU A 32 -5.09 17.70 -11.10
C LEU A 32 -6.54 18.15 -10.88
N MET A 33 -7.39 17.27 -10.36
CA MET A 33 -8.78 17.59 -10.03
C MET A 33 -8.87 18.71 -8.98
N HIS A 34 -7.98 18.71 -7.97
CA HIS A 34 -7.90 19.76 -6.96
C HIS A 34 -7.53 21.13 -7.55
N PHE A 35 -6.61 21.18 -8.52
CA PHE A 35 -6.23 22.44 -9.17
C PHE A 35 -7.25 22.93 -10.20
N SER A 36 -8.13 22.05 -10.68
CA SER A 36 -9.21 22.43 -11.57
C SER A 36 -10.30 23.21 -10.82
N LYS A 37 -10.41 24.51 -11.08
CA LYS A 37 -11.41 25.39 -10.42
C LYS A 37 -12.87 25.01 -10.73
N ASN A 38 -13.10 24.18 -11.75
CA ASN A 38 -14.43 23.72 -12.18
C ASN A 38 -14.41 22.18 -12.37
N MET A 39 -14.76 21.44 -11.31
CA MET A 39 -14.80 19.96 -11.32
C MET A 39 -15.67 19.34 -12.42
N HIS A 40 -16.62 20.08 -13.00
CA HIS A 40 -17.59 19.53 -13.95
C HIS A 40 -17.12 19.53 -15.41
N HIS A 41 -16.01 20.20 -15.76
CA HIS A 41 -15.55 20.31 -17.15
C HIS A 41 -14.03 20.23 -17.34
N CYS A 42 -13.27 19.80 -16.32
CA CYS A 42 -11.83 19.68 -16.47
C CYS A 42 -11.49 18.50 -17.39
N THR A 43 -10.94 18.78 -18.56
CA THR A 43 -10.37 17.75 -19.42
C THR A 43 -8.86 17.68 -19.21
N LEU A 44 -8.25 16.52 -19.47
CA LEU A 44 -6.79 16.35 -19.39
C LEU A 44 -6.02 17.35 -20.27
N LYS A 45 -6.66 17.89 -21.31
CA LYS A 45 -6.06 18.91 -22.20
C LYS A 45 -5.92 20.28 -21.53
N ASP A 46 -6.72 20.54 -20.51
CA ASP A 46 -6.71 21.80 -19.75
C ASP A 46 -5.79 21.71 -18.51
N ALA A 47 -5.18 20.54 -18.27
CA ALA A 47 -4.34 20.27 -17.12
C ALA A 47 -2.92 20.82 -17.31
N GLU A 48 -2.45 21.60 -16.34
CA GLU A 48 -1.04 22.00 -16.25
C GLU A 48 -0.16 20.86 -15.68
N ASN A 49 1.16 21.07 -15.68
CA ASN A 49 2.09 20.13 -15.05
C ASN A 49 1.75 19.97 -13.56
N ALA A 50 1.82 18.75 -13.05
CA ALA A 50 1.54 18.43 -11.66
C ALA A 50 2.55 17.44 -11.10
N TYR A 51 2.63 17.37 -9.78
CA TYR A 51 3.37 16.31 -9.11
C TYR A 51 2.60 15.82 -7.88
N PHE A 52 2.80 14.56 -7.56
CA PHE A 52 2.27 13.88 -6.39
C PHE A 52 3.43 13.24 -5.62
N ARG A 53 3.47 13.42 -4.31
CA ARG A 53 4.47 12.80 -3.43
C ARG A 53 3.79 11.70 -2.62
N CYS A 54 4.33 10.49 -2.72
CA CYS A 54 3.91 9.37 -1.88
C CYS A 54 4.96 9.16 -0.78
N GLU A 55 4.63 9.51 0.46
CA GLU A 55 5.57 9.35 1.58
C GLU A 55 5.78 7.87 1.94
N GLU A 56 4.80 7.01 1.68
CA GLU A 56 4.83 5.60 2.06
C GLU A 56 5.92 4.79 1.34
N ASP A 57 6.18 5.11 0.07
CA ASP A 57 7.23 4.49 -0.74
C ASP A 57 8.36 5.45 -1.12
N GLY A 58 8.31 6.70 -0.63
CA GLY A 58 9.37 7.71 -0.83
C GLY A 58 9.47 8.20 -2.26
N THR A 59 8.40 8.09 -3.05
CA THR A 59 8.40 8.45 -4.46
C THR A 59 7.79 9.83 -4.73
N ILE A 60 8.19 10.42 -5.86
CA ILE A 60 7.52 11.57 -6.46
C ILE A 60 7.14 11.22 -7.89
N THR A 61 5.86 11.35 -8.20
CA THR A 61 5.31 11.19 -9.55
C THR A 61 5.08 12.56 -10.16
N PHE A 62 5.47 12.72 -11.43
CA PHE A 62 5.28 13.94 -12.20
C PHE A 62 4.36 13.66 -13.38
N TYR A 63 3.41 14.55 -13.62
CA TYR A 63 2.68 14.67 -14.87
C TYR A 63 3.18 15.90 -15.63
N GLN A 64 3.57 15.70 -16.89
CA GLN A 64 3.91 16.79 -17.80
C GLN A 64 2.84 16.87 -18.88
N ALA A 65 2.21 18.04 -19.00
CA ALA A 65 1.26 18.34 -20.05
C ALA A 65 1.96 18.49 -21.41
N GLU A 66 1.22 18.24 -22.48
CA GLU A 66 1.71 18.44 -23.84
C GLU A 66 1.95 19.93 -24.08
N ASN A 67 3.17 20.31 -24.43
CA ASN A 67 3.52 21.69 -24.72
C ASN A 67 3.80 21.86 -26.21
N SER A 68 2.96 22.67 -26.88
CA SER A 68 3.01 22.89 -28.34
C SER A 68 4.38 23.41 -28.82
N ASP A 69 5.14 24.06 -27.95
CA ASP A 69 6.34 24.80 -28.32
C ASP A 69 7.64 23.97 -28.28
N VAL A 70 7.62 22.76 -27.67
CA VAL A 70 8.87 22.00 -27.40
C VAL A 70 8.84 20.56 -27.93
N GLY A 71 7.77 20.15 -28.62
CA GLY A 71 7.66 18.78 -29.16
C GLY A 71 7.77 17.69 -28.09
N HIS A 72 7.50 18.03 -26.82
CA HIS A 72 7.51 17.09 -25.70
C HIS A 72 6.13 16.47 -25.58
N SER A 73 6.06 15.15 -25.75
CA SER A 73 4.85 14.37 -25.53
C SER A 73 4.47 14.40 -24.05
N ALA A 74 3.18 14.55 -23.77
CA ALA A 74 2.66 14.39 -22.41
C ALA A 74 3.01 13.01 -21.84
N GLY A 75 3.30 12.96 -20.54
CA GLY A 75 3.72 11.72 -19.89
C GLY A 75 3.60 11.75 -18.38
N ILE A 76 3.80 10.58 -17.77
CA ILE A 76 3.86 10.39 -16.32
C ILE A 76 5.15 9.67 -15.96
N TRP A 77 5.90 10.24 -15.00
CA TRP A 77 7.17 9.67 -14.54
C TRP A 77 7.19 9.61 -13.02
N THR A 78 7.43 8.43 -12.47
CA THR A 78 7.68 8.25 -11.03
C THR A 78 9.16 8.10 -10.76
N TYR A 79 9.63 8.75 -9.70
CA TYR A 79 11.00 8.66 -9.24
C TYR A 79 11.06 8.32 -7.75
N LEU A 80 11.98 7.42 -7.40
CA LEU A 80 12.48 7.31 -6.04
C LEU A 80 13.47 8.44 -5.78
N VAL A 81 13.30 9.14 -4.65
CA VAL A 81 14.01 10.40 -4.37
C VAL A 81 14.94 10.24 -3.18
N TYR A 82 16.22 10.59 -3.40
CA TYR A 82 17.25 10.60 -2.36
C TYR A 82 17.82 11.99 -2.19
N GLU A 83 18.07 12.38 -0.94
CA GLU A 83 18.83 13.59 -0.63
C GLU A 83 20.32 13.37 -0.98
N CYS A 84 20.96 14.41 -1.50
CA CYS A 84 22.39 14.42 -1.85
C CYS A 84 22.99 15.83 -1.65
N PRO A 85 24.33 15.94 -1.50
CA PRO A 85 24.98 17.24 -1.45
C PRO A 85 24.71 18.09 -2.68
N GLU A 86 24.74 19.41 -2.51
CA GLU A 86 24.64 20.32 -3.64
C GLU A 86 25.80 20.11 -4.63
N GLY A 87 25.48 19.97 -5.91
CA GLY A 87 26.43 19.65 -6.98
C GLY A 87 26.42 18.17 -7.37
N GLU A 88 25.78 17.31 -6.57
CA GLU A 88 25.66 15.87 -6.83
C GLU A 88 24.27 15.45 -7.33
N GLU A 89 23.41 16.42 -7.66
CA GLU A 89 22.07 16.18 -8.17
C GLU A 89 22.11 15.46 -9.52
N LYS A 90 21.30 14.41 -9.68
CA LYS A 90 21.29 13.59 -10.90
C LYS A 90 19.94 12.93 -11.11
N VAL A 91 19.56 12.78 -12.38
CA VAL A 91 18.38 12.02 -12.81
C VAL A 91 18.87 10.77 -13.54
N PHE A 92 18.32 9.62 -13.16
CA PHE A 92 18.56 8.33 -13.78
C PHE A 92 17.25 7.89 -14.46
N PRO A 93 17.04 8.28 -15.72
CA PRO A 93 15.87 7.86 -16.48
C PRO A 93 16.00 6.41 -16.94
N ASP A 94 14.86 5.74 -17.10
CA ASP A 94 14.78 4.41 -17.70
C ASP A 94 13.77 4.45 -18.84
N SER A 95 14.27 4.21 -20.06
CA SER A 95 13.50 4.24 -21.29
C SER A 95 12.58 3.02 -21.48
N PHE A 96 12.75 1.96 -20.69
CA PHE A 96 11.91 0.77 -20.75
C PHE A 96 10.63 0.90 -19.94
N LEU A 97 10.54 1.91 -19.07
CA LEU A 97 9.36 2.16 -18.26
C LEU A 97 8.25 2.84 -19.06
N ASP A 98 7.02 2.39 -18.86
CA ASP A 98 5.86 3.02 -19.48
C ASP A 98 5.56 4.38 -18.84
N THR A 99 5.65 5.43 -19.64
CA THR A 99 5.36 6.82 -19.25
C THR A 99 4.04 7.32 -19.83
N SER A 100 3.18 6.41 -20.32
CA SER A 100 1.91 6.73 -20.97
C SER A 100 0.93 7.41 -20.02
N ILE A 101 0.18 8.37 -20.58
CA ILE A 101 -0.93 9.05 -19.91
C ILE A 101 -2.26 8.29 -20.04
N ASN A 102 -2.27 7.11 -20.67
CA ASN A 102 -3.51 6.35 -20.91
C ASN A 102 -4.29 6.03 -19.63
N PRO A 103 -3.66 5.58 -18.52
CA PRO A 103 -4.37 5.34 -17.27
C PRO A 103 -5.03 6.63 -16.74
N LEU A 104 -4.35 7.77 -16.86
CA LEU A 104 -4.90 9.07 -16.44
C LEU A 104 -6.07 9.51 -17.34
N LYS A 105 -6.00 9.28 -18.66
CA LYS A 105 -7.12 9.53 -19.59
C LYS A 105 -8.36 8.72 -19.21
N GLN A 106 -8.19 7.47 -18.79
CA GLN A 106 -9.30 6.62 -18.35
C GLN A 106 -9.98 7.21 -17.11
N LEU A 107 -9.22 7.69 -16.13
CA LEU A 107 -9.75 8.36 -14.94
C LEU A 107 -10.57 9.61 -15.29
N PHE A 108 -10.05 10.48 -16.17
CA PHE A 108 -10.77 11.67 -16.64
C PHE A 108 -12.05 11.33 -17.43
N ALA A 109 -12.11 10.15 -18.05
CA ALA A 109 -13.32 9.65 -18.72
C ALA A 109 -14.32 8.97 -17.75
N GLY A 110 -14.01 8.94 -16.45
CA GLY A 110 -14.87 8.35 -15.41
C GLY A 110 -14.70 6.84 -15.23
N TYR A 111 -13.71 6.22 -15.89
CA TYR A 111 -13.38 4.81 -15.68
C TYR A 111 -12.43 4.65 -14.50
N LYS A 112 -12.55 3.52 -13.78
CA LYS A 112 -11.55 3.11 -12.79
C LYS A 112 -10.37 2.43 -13.48
N ILE A 113 -9.18 2.55 -12.89
CA ILE A 113 -8.02 1.77 -13.31
C ILE A 113 -8.22 0.35 -12.76
N VAL A 114 -8.34 -0.61 -13.67
CA VAL A 114 -8.45 -2.03 -13.31
C VAL A 114 -7.05 -2.59 -13.11
N GLU A 115 -6.77 -3.06 -11.90
CA GLU A 115 -5.48 -3.65 -11.52
C GLU A 115 -5.69 -5.11 -11.16
N VAL A 116 -5.23 -6.03 -12.01
CA VAL A 116 -5.22 -7.47 -11.71
C VAL A 116 -3.91 -7.80 -11.02
N THR A 117 -3.97 -8.06 -9.71
CA THR A 117 -2.75 -8.26 -8.93
C THR A 117 -2.11 -9.61 -9.22
N VAL A 118 -0.78 -9.64 -9.29
CA VAL A 118 0.00 -10.86 -9.51
C VAL A 118 -0.04 -11.75 -8.27
N ASP A 119 0.00 -11.16 -7.08
CA ASP A 119 -0.05 -11.88 -5.82
C ASP A 119 -1.05 -11.29 -4.81
N ILE A 120 -1.35 -12.08 -3.77
CA ILE A 120 -2.28 -11.66 -2.72
C ILE A 120 -1.74 -10.51 -1.86
N LYS A 121 -0.41 -10.32 -1.77
CA LYS A 121 0.19 -9.23 -0.98
C LYS A 121 -0.07 -7.89 -1.66
N ASP A 122 0.07 -7.84 -2.97
CA ASP A 122 -0.25 -6.68 -3.79
C ASP A 122 -1.74 -6.37 -3.71
N TYR A 123 -2.60 -7.40 -3.78
CA TYR A 123 -4.03 -7.24 -3.55
C TYR A 123 -4.33 -6.58 -2.20
N LEU A 124 -3.76 -7.12 -1.11
CA LEU A 124 -3.98 -6.57 0.24
C LEU A 124 -3.46 -5.14 0.36
N LYS A 125 -2.32 -4.83 -0.27
CA LYS A 125 -1.72 -3.50 -0.28
C LYS A 125 -2.62 -2.49 -1.00
N TYR A 126 -3.04 -2.78 -2.22
CA TYR A 126 -3.86 -1.86 -3.01
C TYR A 126 -5.28 -1.74 -2.45
N GLN A 127 -5.87 -2.84 -2.00
CA GLN A 127 -7.20 -2.83 -1.40
C GLN A 127 -7.23 -2.06 -0.07
N TYR A 128 -6.12 -2.05 0.69
CA TYR A 128 -6.00 -1.27 1.93
C TYR A 128 -6.01 0.24 1.68
N ILE A 129 -5.48 0.71 0.54
CA ILE A 129 -5.48 2.13 0.19
C ILE A 129 -6.92 2.65 -0.04
N GLU A 130 -7.88 1.74 -0.33
CA GLU A 130 -9.30 2.05 -0.56
C GLU A 130 -9.51 3.18 -1.57
N ASP A 131 -8.70 3.19 -2.63
CA ASP A 131 -8.76 4.24 -3.64
C ASP A 131 -10.01 4.09 -4.51
N GLU A 132 -10.91 5.09 -4.49
CA GLU A 132 -12.17 5.05 -5.24
C GLU A 132 -11.96 4.91 -6.76
N TYR A 133 -10.79 5.31 -7.25
CA TYR A 133 -10.39 5.28 -8.65
C TYR A 133 -9.73 3.96 -9.09
N LEU A 134 -9.51 3.03 -8.16
CA LEU A 134 -8.95 1.71 -8.45
C LEU A 134 -10.05 0.64 -8.37
N ASP A 135 -10.01 -0.30 -9.32
CA ASP A 135 -10.73 -1.57 -9.26
C ASP A 135 -9.69 -2.69 -9.13
N VAL A 136 -9.39 -3.06 -7.89
CA VAL A 136 -8.35 -4.05 -7.56
C VAL A 136 -8.97 -5.45 -7.61
N GLN A 137 -8.46 -6.27 -8.52
CA GLN A 137 -8.92 -7.63 -8.73
C GLN A 137 -7.93 -8.64 -8.15
N LEU A 138 -8.47 -9.71 -7.58
CA LEU A 138 -7.67 -10.81 -7.03
C LEU A 138 -6.84 -11.51 -8.12
N PRO A 139 -5.70 -12.11 -7.75
CA PRO A 139 -4.97 -13.00 -8.65
C PRO A 139 -5.88 -14.15 -9.12
N CYS A 140 -5.62 -14.68 -10.32
CA CYS A 140 -6.43 -15.74 -10.94
C CYS A 140 -6.67 -16.94 -10.00
N ASP A 141 -5.62 -17.38 -9.30
CA ASP A 141 -5.68 -18.54 -8.40
C ASP A 141 -6.54 -18.29 -7.14
N TRP A 142 -6.78 -17.02 -6.81
CA TRP A 142 -7.61 -16.58 -5.70
C TRP A 142 -9.02 -16.18 -6.13
N ASN A 143 -9.28 -16.07 -7.43
CA ASN A 143 -10.55 -15.58 -7.97
C ASN A 143 -11.66 -16.65 -7.98
N THR A 144 -11.80 -17.37 -6.87
CA THR A 144 -12.87 -18.32 -6.59
C THR A 144 -13.78 -17.78 -5.49
N LEU A 145 -14.95 -18.38 -5.28
CA LEU A 145 -15.86 -17.98 -4.21
C LEU A 145 -15.20 -18.06 -2.82
N GLU A 146 -14.47 -19.15 -2.55
CA GLU A 146 -13.76 -19.34 -1.29
C GLU A 146 -12.51 -18.46 -1.21
N GLY A 147 -11.75 -18.32 -2.31
CA GLY A 147 -10.59 -17.43 -2.37
C GLY A 147 -10.94 -15.98 -2.04
N ARG A 148 -12.07 -15.48 -2.53
CA ARG A 148 -12.61 -14.14 -2.18
C ARG A 148 -12.92 -14.01 -0.69
N LYS A 149 -13.53 -15.03 -0.06
CA LYS A 149 -13.83 -15.02 1.38
C LYS A 149 -12.55 -15.01 2.22
N ILE A 150 -11.58 -15.85 1.86
CA ILE A 150 -10.30 -15.94 2.56
C ILE A 150 -9.51 -14.63 2.38
N ALA A 151 -9.46 -14.07 1.17
CA ALA A 151 -8.83 -12.78 0.90
C ALA A 151 -9.45 -11.64 1.72
N ASN A 152 -10.78 -11.60 1.85
CA ASN A 152 -11.46 -10.63 2.71
C ASN A 152 -11.05 -10.79 4.19
N LEU A 153 -10.93 -12.01 4.71
CA LEU A 153 -10.41 -12.21 6.07
C LEU A 153 -8.96 -11.71 6.20
N LEU A 154 -8.09 -12.03 5.24
CA LEU A 154 -6.71 -11.54 5.24
C LEU A 154 -6.65 -10.00 5.19
N LEU A 155 -7.58 -9.35 4.48
CA LEU A 155 -7.69 -7.89 4.43
C LEU A 155 -8.07 -7.31 5.79
N GLU A 156 -9.04 -7.89 6.50
CA GLU A 156 -9.40 -7.44 7.84
C GLU A 156 -8.24 -7.63 8.84
N GLU A 157 -7.48 -8.74 8.72
CA GLU A 157 -6.24 -8.94 9.48
C GLU A 157 -5.22 -7.84 9.18
N PHE A 158 -4.99 -7.54 7.91
CA PHE A 158 -4.06 -6.50 7.47
C PHE A 158 -4.45 -5.10 7.96
N LYS A 159 -5.73 -4.75 7.85
CA LYS A 159 -6.30 -3.49 8.36
C LYS A 159 -6.13 -3.34 9.86
N ALA A 160 -6.42 -4.39 10.63
CA ALA A 160 -6.27 -4.38 12.08
C ALA A 160 -4.80 -4.20 12.52
N PHE A 161 -3.84 -4.77 11.80
CA PHE A 161 -2.43 -4.52 12.07
C PHE A 161 -2.00 -3.09 11.78
N LYS A 162 -2.65 -2.42 10.82
CA LYS A 162 -2.33 -1.05 10.43
C LYS A 162 -3.03 -0.01 11.33
N SER A 163 -4.11 -0.37 12.02
CA SER A 163 -4.85 0.56 12.88
C SER A 163 -4.14 0.90 14.20
N SER A 164 -3.20 0.07 14.65
CA SER A 164 -2.49 0.27 15.91
C SER A 164 -0.98 0.46 15.70
N THR A 165 -0.45 1.55 16.27
CA THR A 165 0.96 1.94 16.16
C THR A 165 1.90 0.92 16.80
N ILE A 166 1.42 0.12 17.76
CA ILE A 166 2.25 -0.90 18.43
C ILE A 166 2.79 -1.95 17.47
N PHE A 167 2.07 -2.22 16.36
CA PHE A 167 2.53 -3.13 15.31
C PHE A 167 3.54 -2.49 14.33
N THR A 168 3.86 -1.21 14.50
CA THR A 168 4.91 -0.50 13.75
C THR A 168 6.25 -0.49 14.47
N GLU A 169 6.27 -0.85 15.76
CA GLU A 169 7.50 -1.08 16.52
C GLU A 169 8.22 -2.34 16.06
N ARG A 170 9.48 -2.53 16.49
CA ARG A 170 10.31 -3.65 16.02
C ARG A 170 9.65 -5.02 16.24
N ALA A 171 9.28 -5.35 17.49
CA ALA A 171 8.64 -6.63 17.81
C ALA A 171 7.26 -6.74 17.12
N GLY A 172 6.52 -5.65 17.02
CA GLY A 172 5.26 -5.56 16.29
C GLY A 172 5.38 -5.86 14.79
N LYS A 173 6.40 -5.30 14.13
CA LYS A 173 6.71 -5.54 12.72
C LYS A 173 7.09 -7.00 12.48
N GLU A 174 7.92 -7.57 13.35
CA GLU A 174 8.35 -8.97 13.27
C GLU A 174 7.15 -9.92 13.44
N TYR A 175 6.32 -9.70 14.47
CA TYR A 175 5.08 -10.45 14.69
C TYR A 175 4.13 -10.36 13.49
N ARG A 176 3.81 -9.14 13.05
CA ARG A 176 2.93 -8.90 11.89
C ARG A 176 3.44 -9.63 10.65
N LYS A 177 4.74 -9.54 10.36
CA LYS A 177 5.35 -10.21 9.20
C LYS A 177 5.24 -11.73 9.31
N ALA A 178 5.50 -12.30 10.49
CA ALA A 178 5.40 -13.73 10.72
C ALA A 178 3.96 -14.23 10.56
N VAL A 179 2.99 -13.53 11.16
CA VAL A 179 1.56 -13.87 11.06
C VAL A 179 1.08 -13.79 9.62
N LEU A 180 1.26 -12.65 8.95
CA LEU A 180 0.72 -12.46 7.59
C LEU A 180 1.31 -13.47 6.60
N ASN A 181 2.62 -13.74 6.67
CA ASN A 181 3.24 -14.75 5.82
C ASN A 181 2.71 -16.16 6.14
N GLY A 182 2.53 -16.48 7.43
CA GLY A 182 1.94 -17.76 7.84
C GLY A 182 0.52 -17.92 7.33
N PHE A 183 -0.32 -16.90 7.50
CA PHE A 183 -1.72 -16.90 7.06
C PHE A 183 -1.83 -16.99 5.54
N ILE A 184 -1.03 -16.23 4.79
CA ILE A 184 -1.01 -16.31 3.32
C ILE A 184 -0.63 -17.72 2.88
N LYS A 185 0.39 -18.33 3.50
CA LYS A 185 0.80 -19.70 3.16
C LYS A 185 -0.29 -20.73 3.44
N ALA A 186 -0.93 -20.67 4.61
CA ALA A 186 -2.05 -21.56 4.91
C ALA A 186 -3.25 -21.33 3.98
N ALA A 187 -3.53 -20.08 3.61
CA ALA A 187 -4.59 -19.78 2.65
C ALA A 187 -4.30 -20.39 1.28
N GLN A 188 -3.06 -20.31 0.80
CA GLN A 188 -2.63 -20.98 -0.44
C GLN A 188 -2.81 -22.49 -0.34
N GLU A 189 -2.31 -23.12 0.74
CA GLU A 189 -2.46 -24.56 0.96
C GLU A 189 -3.94 -25.00 1.04
N VAL A 190 -4.81 -24.20 1.66
CA VAL A 190 -6.25 -24.48 1.74
C VAL A 190 -6.88 -24.38 0.35
N LEU A 191 -6.57 -23.34 -0.42
CA LEU A 191 -7.12 -23.15 -1.77
C LEU A 191 -6.65 -24.21 -2.76
N GLU A 192 -5.37 -24.56 -2.73
CA GLU A 192 -4.78 -25.62 -3.57
C GLU A 192 -5.43 -26.99 -3.32
N ASN A 193 -5.82 -27.26 -2.07
CA ASN A 193 -6.51 -28.50 -1.69
C ASN A 193 -8.04 -28.43 -1.86
N GLY A 194 -8.59 -27.35 -2.41
CA GLY A 194 -10.04 -27.16 -2.57
C GLY A 194 -10.80 -27.05 -1.23
N GLY A 195 -10.12 -26.62 -0.18
CA GLY A 195 -10.68 -26.43 1.15
C GLY A 195 -11.59 -25.20 1.24
N THR A 196 -12.18 -25.03 2.42
CA THR A 196 -13.18 -24.00 2.71
C THR A 196 -12.63 -22.90 3.61
N LEU A 197 -13.37 -21.81 3.74
CA LEU A 197 -13.10 -20.77 4.75
C LEU A 197 -12.84 -21.35 6.16
N ARG A 198 -13.60 -22.37 6.57
CA ARG A 198 -13.47 -22.97 7.92
C ARG A 198 -12.15 -23.69 8.12
N ASP A 199 -11.62 -24.31 7.06
CA ASP A 199 -10.33 -24.98 7.09
C ASP A 199 -9.21 -23.94 7.27
N PHE A 200 -9.33 -22.81 6.55
CA PHE A 200 -8.43 -21.67 6.74
C PHE A 200 -8.50 -21.10 8.17
N GLU A 201 -9.69 -20.88 8.69
CA GLU A 201 -9.87 -20.37 10.06
C GLU A 201 -9.28 -21.28 11.12
N SER A 202 -9.34 -22.60 10.90
CA SER A 202 -8.71 -23.59 11.78
C SER A 202 -7.18 -23.53 11.67
N ALA A 203 -6.66 -23.43 10.44
CA ALA A 203 -5.22 -23.30 10.19
C ALA A 203 -4.63 -22.00 10.78
N GLN A 204 -5.38 -20.90 10.79
CA GLN A 204 -4.95 -19.65 11.43
C GLN A 204 -4.59 -19.87 12.90
N TYR A 205 -5.40 -20.64 13.63
CA TYR A 205 -5.16 -20.91 15.04
C TYR A 205 -3.88 -21.73 15.27
N ASP A 206 -3.62 -22.72 14.42
CA ASP A 206 -2.42 -23.53 14.48
C ASP A 206 -1.16 -22.73 14.14
N ILE A 207 -1.27 -21.75 13.24
CA ILE A 207 -0.19 -20.81 12.93
C ILE A 207 0.11 -19.93 14.13
N LEU A 208 -0.93 -19.31 14.73
CA LEU A 208 -0.75 -18.41 15.87
C LEU A 208 -0.05 -19.10 17.04
N LYS A 209 -0.38 -20.37 17.32
CA LYS A 209 0.31 -21.17 18.34
C LYS A 209 1.80 -21.42 18.08
N LYS A 210 2.23 -21.42 16.82
CA LYS A 210 3.62 -21.70 16.42
C LYS A 210 4.47 -20.42 16.37
N ILE A 211 3.84 -19.25 16.29
CA ILE A 211 4.52 -17.96 16.20
C ILE A 211 5.06 -17.58 17.57
N ARG A 212 6.31 -17.11 17.61
CA ARG A 212 6.89 -16.51 18.81
C ARG A 212 6.16 -15.20 19.11
N ILE A 213 5.51 -15.15 20.26
CA ILE A 213 4.64 -14.04 20.66
C ILE A 213 5.15 -13.31 21.90
N ASP A 214 6.08 -13.89 22.66
CA ASP A 214 6.53 -13.35 23.94
C ASP A 214 7.06 -11.91 23.82
N ASP A 215 7.87 -11.63 22.79
CA ASP A 215 8.41 -10.29 22.54
C ASP A 215 7.30 -9.28 22.21
N MET A 216 6.28 -9.68 21.46
CA MET A 216 5.12 -8.83 21.15
C MET A 216 4.26 -8.59 22.39
N ALA A 217 4.04 -9.63 23.19
CA ALA A 217 3.26 -9.54 24.41
C ALA A 217 3.95 -8.63 25.43
N ASN A 218 5.27 -8.78 25.61
CA ASN A 218 6.07 -7.89 26.45
C ASN A 218 6.02 -6.44 25.95
N LEU A 219 6.12 -6.20 24.64
CA LEU A 219 5.95 -4.86 24.06
C LEU A 219 4.59 -4.23 24.43
N ILE A 220 3.50 -5.00 24.35
CA ILE A 220 2.16 -4.54 24.78
C ILE A 220 2.15 -4.14 26.25
N LEU A 221 2.84 -4.90 27.10
CA LEU A 221 2.94 -4.63 28.53
C LEU A 221 3.85 -3.44 28.86
N GLU A 222 4.94 -3.24 28.11
CA GLU A 222 5.85 -2.12 28.30
C GLU A 222 5.16 -0.78 28.02
N TYR A 223 4.33 -0.71 26.98
CA TYR A 223 3.55 0.50 26.72
C TYR A 223 2.48 0.74 27.80
N ASN A 224 1.82 -0.33 28.28
CA ASN A 224 0.77 -0.29 29.31
C ASN A 224 -0.28 0.82 29.14
N ASP A 225 -0.62 1.20 27.91
CA ASP A 225 -1.54 2.31 27.63
C ASP A 225 -2.92 1.78 27.25
N TYR A 226 -3.92 2.04 28.10
CA TYR A 226 -5.31 1.64 27.88
C TYR A 226 -5.87 2.10 26.52
N ARG A 227 -5.34 3.18 25.94
CA ARG A 227 -5.74 3.67 24.61
C ARG A 227 -5.34 2.71 23.50
N ILE A 228 -4.20 2.03 23.65
CA ILE A 228 -3.74 0.98 22.72
C ILE A 228 -4.69 -0.22 22.79
N TRP A 229 -5.11 -0.60 24.00
CA TRP A 229 -6.10 -1.66 24.20
C TRP A 229 -7.45 -1.31 23.60
N GLN A 230 -7.93 -0.07 23.83
CA GLN A 230 -9.22 0.40 23.31
C GLN A 230 -9.20 0.57 21.79
N ALA A 231 -8.07 0.97 21.20
CA ALA A 231 -7.93 1.11 19.75
C ALA A 231 -7.80 -0.25 19.04
N ALA A 232 -7.22 -1.24 19.72
CA ALA A 232 -6.97 -2.55 19.15
C ALA A 232 -8.11 -3.56 19.39
N LEU A 233 -8.99 -3.35 20.38
CA LEU A 233 -10.05 -4.30 20.75
C LEU A 233 -11.43 -3.62 20.90
N PRO A 234 -12.54 -4.28 20.52
CA PRO A 234 -12.60 -5.59 19.86
C PRO A 234 -12.09 -5.50 18.41
N SER A 235 -11.44 -6.56 17.93
CA SER A 235 -10.90 -6.60 16.58
C SER A 235 -11.59 -7.69 15.77
N LYS A 236 -11.70 -7.50 14.46
CA LYS A 236 -12.01 -8.62 13.56
C LYS A 236 -10.80 -9.51 13.28
N SER A 237 -9.61 -9.11 13.72
CA SER A 237 -8.36 -9.84 13.55
C SER A 237 -8.12 -10.81 14.69
N LYS A 238 -8.06 -12.10 14.37
CA LYS A 238 -7.69 -13.15 15.33
C LYS A 238 -6.26 -12.97 15.81
N ALA A 239 -5.36 -12.47 14.95
CA ALA A 239 -3.96 -12.29 15.32
C ALA A 239 -3.75 -11.14 16.30
N VAL A 240 -4.50 -10.04 16.16
CA VAL A 240 -4.49 -8.93 17.12
C VAL A 240 -5.08 -9.40 18.45
N GLU A 241 -6.24 -10.03 18.45
CA GLU A 241 -6.83 -10.58 19.69
C GLU A 241 -5.92 -11.58 20.39
N TYR A 242 -5.22 -12.42 19.63
CA TYR A 242 -4.25 -13.38 20.16
C TYR A 242 -3.05 -12.67 20.83
N ALA A 243 -2.53 -11.59 20.24
CA ALA A 243 -1.46 -10.79 20.82
C ALA A 243 -1.86 -10.20 22.19
N PHE A 244 -3.00 -9.52 22.24
CA PHE A 244 -3.47 -8.86 23.46
C PHE A 244 -3.93 -9.86 24.54
N SER A 245 -4.56 -10.97 24.15
CA SER A 245 -4.93 -12.02 25.12
C SER A 245 -3.71 -12.72 25.71
N THR A 246 -2.61 -12.84 24.95
CA THR A 246 -1.34 -13.37 25.47
C THR A 246 -0.70 -12.39 26.45
N ALA A 247 -0.70 -11.09 26.15
CA ALA A 247 -0.24 -10.05 27.08
C ALA A 247 -1.04 -10.06 28.40
N LEU A 248 -2.38 -10.17 28.34
CA LEU A 248 -3.22 -10.31 29.54
C LEU A 248 -2.84 -11.54 30.37
N ARG A 249 -2.61 -12.68 29.72
CA ARG A 249 -2.20 -13.91 30.41
C ARG A 249 -0.84 -13.76 31.11
N LEU A 250 0.09 -12.98 30.53
CA LEU A 250 1.36 -12.67 31.18
C LEU A 250 1.15 -11.78 32.41
N ILE A 251 0.30 -10.73 32.34
CA ILE A 251 -0.05 -9.90 33.51
C ILE A 251 -0.59 -10.78 34.64
N CYS A 252 -1.54 -11.67 34.34
CA CYS A 252 -2.15 -12.54 35.36
C CYS A 252 -1.15 -13.52 36.00
N ARG A 253 0.02 -13.75 35.39
CA ARG A 253 1.09 -14.60 35.92
C ARG A 253 2.14 -13.84 36.73
N ILE A 254 2.21 -12.52 36.58
CA ILE A 254 3.05 -11.66 37.41
C ILE A 254 2.30 -11.46 38.74
N LYS A 255 2.64 -12.29 39.73
CA LYS A 255 2.24 -12.12 41.13
C LYS A 255 3.30 -11.38 41.90
#